data_AF-A0A804LH09-F1
#
_entry.id   AF-A0A804LH09-F1
#
_cell.length_a   1.000
_cell.length_b   1.000
_cell.length_c   1.000
_cell.angle_alpha   90.00
_cell.angle_beta   90.00
_cell.angle_gamma   90.00
#
_symmetry.space_group_name_H-M   'P 1'
#
loop_
_entity.id
_entity.type
_entity.pdbx_description
1 polymer ?
#
loop_
_entity_poly.entity_id
_entity_poly.type
_entity_poly.pdbx_seq_one_letter_code
_entity_poly.pdbx_strand_id
1 'polypeptide(L)'
;MSSEASSVVVADENGAAETVGVGRYVEMEKDQESSAAKSRLSGLLWHGGSAYDAWFSCASNQVLLTLPYSFSQLGMLSGILFQLLYGLMGSWTAYLISVLYVEYRARKEREKADFRNHVIQWFEVLDGLLGRHWRNVGLAFNCTFLLFGSVIQLIACASNIYYINDKLDKRTWTYIFGACCATTVFIPSFHNYRIWSFLGLVMTTYTAWYLAVASLIHGQVDGVKHSGPTKMVLYFTGATNILYTFGGHAVTVEIMHAMWRPQKFKAIYLMATLYVLTLTLPSAASVYWAFGDQLLTRSNALALLPRTAFRDAAVVLMLAHQFITFGFACTPLYFVWEKLVGLHDCRSLCRRAAARLPVVVPIWFLAIIFPFFGPINSAVGSLLVSFTVYIIPALAHMITFRSATARENAMEPPPRLLGRWTGAYMINAFVVAWVLVVGFGFGGWASMTNFVRQIDTFGLFTKCYQCPPPPPLPFPGGGLGNITMPFNGDGLPPTPAPSPAHYFFRHHRHHSHHRGL
;
A
#
# COMPACT_ATOMS: atom_id res chain seq x y z
N MET A 1 77.63 -0.79 32.22
CA MET A 1 77.77 -0.27 33.60
C MET A 1 76.73 0.82 33.76
N SER A 2 75.58 0.52 34.35
CA SER A 2 75.25 0.86 35.76
C SER A 2 75.30 2.39 35.96
N SER A 3 74.19 3.11 36.13
CA SER A 3 73.43 3.24 37.39
C SER A 3 72.34 4.29 37.14
N GLU A 4 71.04 4.02 37.31
CA GLU A 4 70.23 4.39 38.50
C GLU A 4 70.70 5.65 39.27
N ALA A 5 69.87 6.71 39.32
CA ALA A 5 68.95 6.98 40.44
C ALA A 5 68.25 8.36 40.34
N SER A 6 66.91 8.33 40.49
CA SER A 6 65.86 9.29 40.90
C SER A 6 66.28 10.55 41.67
N SER A 7 65.56 11.68 41.77
CA SER A 7 64.16 12.14 41.58
C SER A 7 64.19 13.70 41.65
N VAL A 8 63.26 14.50 41.12
CA VAL A 8 61.94 14.85 41.71
C VAL A 8 61.02 15.48 40.63
N VAL A 9 59.73 15.17 40.80
CA VAL A 9 58.53 15.37 39.98
C VAL A 9 57.99 16.81 40.00
N VAL A 10 57.55 17.31 38.83
CA VAL A 10 56.19 17.85 38.58
C VAL A 10 55.81 17.53 37.12
N ALA A 11 54.82 16.65 36.92
CA ALA A 11 54.12 16.34 35.67
C ALA A 11 52.74 17.04 35.70
N ASP A 12 52.08 17.42 34.60
CA ASP A 12 51.70 16.56 33.49
C ASP A 12 51.47 17.36 32.18
N GLU A 13 52.17 16.94 31.12
CA GLU A 13 51.81 17.14 29.71
C GLU A 13 51.54 15.74 29.15
N ASN A 14 50.45 15.57 28.41
CA ASN A 14 50.44 14.67 27.24
C ASN A 14 49.34 15.10 26.26
N GLY A 15 49.76 15.54 25.08
CA GLY A 15 48.90 15.88 23.96
C GLY A 15 48.44 14.66 23.15
N ALA A 16 47.29 14.77 22.49
CA ALA A 16 46.96 14.06 21.26
C ALA A 16 45.69 14.64 20.60
N ALA A 17 45.83 14.97 19.30
CA ALA A 17 44.84 14.93 18.21
C ALA A 17 43.39 15.41 18.48
N GLU A 18 43.03 16.57 17.94
CA GLU A 18 41.63 16.99 17.75
C GLU A 18 40.92 16.10 16.71
N THR A 19 40.20 15.10 17.21
CA THR A 19 39.10 14.45 16.50
C THR A 19 37.81 15.24 16.75
N VAL A 20 37.22 15.79 15.69
CA VAL A 20 35.90 16.44 15.67
C VAL A 20 34.83 15.45 16.15
N GLY A 21 34.46 15.60 17.42
CA GLY A 21 33.53 14.75 18.14
C GLY A 21 32.07 15.00 17.74
N VAL A 22 31.44 13.93 17.28
CA VAL A 22 30.00 13.75 17.04
C VAL A 22 29.19 14.27 18.24
N GLY A 23 28.27 15.21 17.96
CA GLY A 23 27.40 15.85 18.94
C GLY A 23 26.63 14.84 19.80
N ARG A 24 26.85 14.95 21.11
CA ARG A 24 26.27 14.16 22.20
C ARG A 24 24.79 14.54 22.37
N TYR A 25 23.91 13.54 22.27
CA TYR A 25 22.49 13.65 22.63
C TYR A 25 22.35 14.04 24.10
N VAL A 26 21.61 15.11 24.40
CA VAL A 26 21.18 15.47 25.75
C VAL A 26 19.65 15.62 25.74
N GLU A 27 19.00 14.73 26.48
CA GLU A 27 17.58 14.76 26.84
C GLU A 27 17.22 16.06 27.57
N MET A 28 16.04 16.60 27.29
CA MET A 28 15.38 17.60 28.12
C MET A 28 14.37 16.88 29.01
N GLU A 29 14.71 16.66 30.28
CA GLU A 29 13.70 16.56 31.35
C GLU A 29 13.34 17.99 31.77
N LYS A 30 12.04 18.29 31.86
CA LYS A 30 11.53 19.38 32.68
C LYS A 30 10.33 18.86 33.48
N ASP A 31 10.56 18.80 34.78
CA ASP A 31 9.69 18.55 35.93
C ASP A 31 8.18 18.38 35.70
N GLN A 32 7.68 17.19 36.07
CA GLN A 32 6.49 17.09 36.92
C GLN A 32 6.47 15.72 37.63
N GLU A 33 6.74 15.75 38.94
CA GLU A 33 6.51 14.66 39.88
C GLU A 33 5.02 14.25 39.87
N SER A 34 4.67 13.21 39.13
CA SER A 34 3.59 12.30 39.50
C SER A 34 3.71 10.95 38.78
N SER A 35 3.85 9.88 39.58
CA SER A 35 3.79 8.46 39.18
C SER A 35 4.89 7.98 38.23
N ALA A 36 6.08 7.69 38.77
CA ALA A 36 7.20 7.08 38.04
C ALA A 36 6.88 5.74 37.34
N ALA A 37 5.83 5.02 37.77
CA ALA A 37 5.37 3.80 37.11
C ALA A 37 4.49 4.09 35.88
N LYS A 38 3.56 5.06 35.97
CA LYS A 38 2.81 5.53 34.80
C LYS A 38 3.70 6.29 33.84
N SER A 39 4.70 7.05 34.30
CA SER A 39 5.63 7.77 33.41
C SER A 39 6.61 6.83 32.70
N ARG A 40 7.02 5.70 33.32
CA ARG A 40 7.84 4.67 32.66
C ARG A 40 7.04 3.81 31.69
N LEU A 41 5.82 3.41 32.04
CA LEU A 41 4.92 2.71 31.11
C LEU A 41 4.49 3.65 29.98
N SER A 42 4.28 4.93 30.30
CA SER A 42 4.01 5.99 29.33
C SER A 42 5.22 6.25 28.44
N GLY A 43 6.41 6.40 28.99
CA GLY A 43 7.65 6.57 28.22
C GLY A 43 7.92 5.36 27.32
N LEU A 44 7.73 4.14 27.83
CA LEU A 44 7.92 2.91 27.07
C LEU A 44 6.85 2.69 25.99
N LEU A 45 5.60 3.12 26.19
CA LEU A 45 4.51 2.97 25.22
C LEU A 45 4.40 4.15 24.23
N TRP A 46 4.83 5.35 24.62
CA TRP A 46 4.54 6.60 23.91
C TRP A 46 5.77 7.32 23.35
N HIS A 47 7.02 7.04 23.77
CA HIS A 47 8.20 7.55 23.06
C HIS A 47 8.51 6.65 21.86
N GLY A 48 8.05 7.09 20.69
CA GLY A 48 8.33 6.47 19.39
C GLY A 48 9.62 6.98 18.76
N GLY A 49 10.16 6.21 17.81
CA GLY A 49 11.35 6.56 17.03
C GLY A 49 12.44 5.49 17.06
N SER A 50 12.18 4.38 17.74
CA SER A 50 13.07 3.22 17.76
C SER A 50 13.10 2.49 16.42
N ALA A 51 14.13 1.66 16.23
CA ALA A 51 14.20 0.76 15.08
C ALA A 51 13.00 -0.20 15.00
N TYR A 52 12.46 -0.61 16.14
CA TYR A 52 11.29 -1.49 16.22
C TYR A 52 10.02 -0.77 15.74
N ASP A 53 9.83 0.50 16.09
CA ASP A 53 8.66 1.28 15.64
C ASP A 53 8.63 1.43 14.12
N ALA A 54 9.79 1.72 13.54
CA ALA A 54 9.96 1.76 12.10
C ALA A 54 9.70 0.39 11.45
N TRP A 55 10.20 -0.69 12.07
CA TRP A 55 9.97 -2.05 11.59
C TRP A 55 8.49 -2.42 11.61
N PHE A 56 7.78 -2.18 12.73
CA PHE A 56 6.33 -2.43 12.85
C PHE A 56 5.53 -1.66 11.80
N SER A 57 5.91 -0.40 11.55
CA SER A 57 5.24 0.46 10.56
C SER A 57 5.50 -0.03 9.13
N CYS A 58 6.72 -0.46 8.81
CA CYS A 58 7.03 -1.00 7.47
C CYS A 58 6.39 -2.37 7.23
N ALA A 59 6.37 -3.23 8.25
CA ALA A 59 5.84 -4.60 8.14
C ALA A 59 4.30 -4.66 8.06
N SER A 60 3.60 -3.67 8.64
CA SER A 60 2.13 -3.65 8.65
C SER A 60 1.50 -3.07 7.37
N ASN A 61 2.22 -2.27 6.58
CA ASN A 61 1.65 -1.51 5.46
C ASN A 61 1.53 -2.27 4.10
N GLN A 62 1.38 -3.60 4.09
CA GLN A 62 1.41 -4.39 2.85
C GLN A 62 0.07 -5.04 2.46
N VAL A 63 -0.15 -5.17 1.15
CA VAL A 63 -1.42 -5.61 0.56
C VAL A 63 -1.44 -7.13 0.43
N LEU A 64 -2.10 -7.79 1.39
CA LEU A 64 -2.12 -9.25 1.52
C LEU A 64 -3.27 -9.93 0.75
N LEU A 65 -4.48 -9.34 0.77
CA LEU A 65 -5.72 -10.05 0.42
C LEU A 65 -5.88 -10.41 -1.07
N THR A 66 -5.14 -9.74 -1.96
CA THR A 66 -5.24 -9.95 -3.43
C THR A 66 -4.08 -10.78 -4.00
N LEU A 67 -3.13 -11.21 -3.16
CA LEU A 67 -1.99 -12.01 -3.63
C LEU A 67 -2.39 -13.40 -4.12
N PRO A 68 -3.28 -14.16 -3.43
CA PRO A 68 -3.78 -15.42 -3.99
C PRO A 68 -4.43 -15.24 -5.36
N TYR A 69 -5.20 -14.16 -5.55
CA TYR A 69 -5.76 -13.79 -6.85
C TYR A 69 -4.66 -13.57 -7.90
N SER A 70 -3.60 -12.85 -7.55
CA SER A 70 -2.47 -12.62 -8.46
C SER A 70 -1.76 -13.92 -8.84
N PHE A 71 -1.63 -14.87 -7.91
CA PHE A 71 -1.07 -16.20 -8.17
C PHE A 71 -1.96 -17.00 -9.12
N SER A 72 -3.28 -16.86 -9.03
CA SER A 72 -4.19 -17.47 -10.03
C SER A 72 -4.06 -16.88 -11.43
N GLN A 73 -3.64 -15.60 -11.54
CA GLN A 73 -3.41 -14.94 -12.83
C GLN A 73 -2.04 -15.26 -13.44
N LEU A 74 -1.01 -15.39 -12.60
CA LEU A 74 0.40 -15.58 -12.98
C LEU A 74 0.83 -17.05 -13.03
N GLY A 75 0.12 -17.92 -12.31
CA GLY A 75 0.61 -19.24 -11.92
C GLY A 75 1.58 -19.19 -10.74
N MET A 76 1.79 -20.34 -10.10
CA MET A 76 2.57 -20.47 -8.85
C MET A 76 4.01 -19.99 -9.01
N LEU A 77 4.73 -20.54 -10.00
CA LEU A 77 6.15 -20.24 -10.21
C LEU A 77 6.36 -18.75 -10.50
N SER A 78 5.60 -18.20 -11.44
CA SER A 78 5.72 -16.79 -11.79
C SER A 78 5.31 -15.89 -10.62
N GLY A 79 4.28 -16.25 -9.86
CA GLY A 79 3.87 -15.55 -8.64
C GLY A 79 5.01 -15.44 -7.63
N ILE A 80 5.66 -16.57 -7.31
CA ILE A 80 6.81 -16.62 -6.38
C ILE A 80 7.97 -15.76 -6.91
N LEU A 81 8.34 -15.91 -8.18
CA LEU A 81 9.45 -15.17 -8.77
C LEU A 81 9.20 -13.66 -8.75
N PHE A 82 8.00 -13.19 -9.13
CA PHE A 82 7.66 -11.77 -9.08
C PHE A 82 7.59 -11.23 -7.65
N GLN A 83 7.11 -12.02 -6.69
CA GLN A 83 7.08 -11.61 -5.27
C GLN A 83 8.50 -11.36 -4.75
N LEU A 84 9.43 -12.28 -5.03
CA LEU A 84 10.84 -12.15 -4.65
C LEU A 84 11.51 -10.99 -5.39
N LEU A 85 11.30 -10.88 -6.69
CA LEU A 85 11.86 -9.81 -7.52
C LEU A 85 11.41 -8.44 -7.02
N TYR A 86 10.10 -8.21 -6.85
CA TYR A 86 9.58 -6.91 -6.43
C TYR A 86 9.83 -6.60 -4.95
N GLY A 87 9.96 -7.62 -4.10
CA GLY A 87 10.44 -7.45 -2.72
C GLY A 87 11.90 -6.98 -2.67
N LEU A 88 12.78 -7.57 -3.49
CA LEU A 88 14.18 -7.16 -3.61
C LEU A 88 14.31 -5.77 -4.25
N MET A 89 13.61 -5.52 -5.35
CA MET A 89 13.59 -4.20 -6.02
C MET A 89 13.02 -3.12 -5.10
N GLY A 90 11.96 -3.41 -4.35
CA GLY A 90 11.37 -2.49 -3.38
C GLY A 90 12.31 -2.18 -2.23
N SER A 91 13.02 -3.20 -1.72
CA SER A 91 14.07 -3.01 -0.70
C SER A 91 15.23 -2.16 -1.23
N TRP A 92 15.63 -2.38 -2.49
CA TRP A 92 16.66 -1.58 -3.15
C TRP A 92 16.22 -0.12 -3.28
N THR A 93 15.00 0.15 -3.75
CA THR A 93 14.55 1.54 -3.90
C THR A 93 14.30 2.22 -2.56
N ALA A 94 13.89 1.49 -1.51
CA ALA A 94 13.83 2.01 -0.15
C ALA A 94 15.24 2.38 0.38
N TYR A 95 16.26 1.58 0.04
CA TYR A 95 17.65 1.93 0.29
C TYR A 95 18.05 3.24 -0.42
N LEU A 96 17.68 3.42 -1.69
CA LEU A 96 17.95 4.67 -2.42
C LEU A 96 17.28 5.88 -1.77
N ILE A 97 16.00 5.76 -1.38
CA ILE A 97 15.27 6.83 -0.67
C ILE A 97 15.96 7.16 0.66
N SER A 98 16.45 6.16 1.38
CA SER A 98 17.20 6.36 2.63
C SER A 98 18.49 7.14 2.42
N VAL A 99 19.27 6.79 1.38
CA VAL A 99 20.49 7.53 1.01
C VAL A 99 20.16 8.97 0.62
N LEU A 100 19.15 9.19 -0.23
CA LEU A 100 18.71 10.53 -0.64
C LEU A 100 18.23 11.36 0.55
N TYR A 101 17.49 10.76 1.48
CA TYR A 101 17.03 11.45 2.68
C TYR A 101 18.20 11.90 3.57
N VAL A 102 19.16 11.00 3.84
CA VAL A 102 20.34 11.32 4.66
C VAL A 102 21.18 12.41 3.99
N GLU A 103 21.34 12.34 2.67
CA GLU A 103 22.05 13.35 1.88
C GLU A 103 21.37 14.72 1.96
N TYR A 104 20.05 14.78 1.74
CA TYR A 104 19.27 16.01 1.86
C TYR A 104 19.37 16.62 3.25
N ARG A 105 19.18 15.80 4.29
CA ARG A 105 19.24 16.24 5.68
C ARG A 105 20.62 16.80 6.02
N ALA A 106 21.70 16.10 5.64
CA ALA A 106 23.06 16.56 5.90
C ALA A 106 23.36 17.90 5.21
N ARG A 107 22.88 18.12 3.98
CA ARG A 107 23.02 19.41 3.28
C ARG A 107 22.29 20.54 4.00
N LYS A 108 21.05 20.28 4.46
CA LYS A 108 20.26 21.29 5.17
C LYS A 108 20.76 21.60 6.58
N GLU A 109 21.27 20.61 7.29
CA GLU A 109 21.92 20.82 8.59
C GLU A 109 23.21 21.68 8.44
N ARG A 110 23.97 21.52 7.34
CA ARG A 110 25.10 22.43 7.01
C ARG A 110 24.65 23.87 6.73
N GLU A 111 23.45 24.04 6.18
CA GLU A 111 22.79 25.35 5.99
C GLU A 111 22.14 25.89 7.29
N LYS A 112 22.33 25.24 8.43
CA LYS A 112 21.76 25.59 9.76
C LYS A 112 20.22 25.55 9.81
N ALA A 113 19.57 24.72 8.99
CA ALA A 113 18.13 24.48 9.10
C ALA A 113 17.80 23.64 10.33
N ASP A 114 16.74 24.00 11.07
CA ASP A 114 16.18 23.20 12.18
C ASP A 114 14.91 22.46 11.72
N PHE A 115 14.79 21.19 12.13
CA PHE A 115 13.70 20.29 11.78
C PHE A 115 12.83 19.87 12.98
N ARG A 116 13.04 20.43 14.18
CA ARG A 116 12.33 20.01 15.41
C ARG A 116 10.81 20.01 15.32
N ASN A 117 10.22 20.95 14.57
CA ASN A 117 8.77 21.10 14.42
C ASN A 117 8.27 20.83 13.00
N HIS A 118 9.12 20.28 12.13
CA HIS A 118 8.81 20.10 10.72
C HIS A 118 9.11 18.68 10.26
N VAL A 119 8.06 17.96 9.87
CA VAL A 119 8.19 16.61 9.32
C VAL A 119 8.62 16.72 7.85
N ILE A 120 9.84 16.26 7.56
CA ILE A 120 10.36 16.20 6.19
C ILE A 120 9.53 15.20 5.38
N GLN A 121 9.08 15.61 4.19
CA GLN A 121 8.30 14.78 3.26
C GLN A 121 9.11 14.46 2.00
N TRP A 122 8.70 13.42 1.26
CA TRP A 122 9.43 12.97 0.07
C TRP A 122 9.63 14.06 -1.00
N PHE A 123 8.61 14.88 -1.26
CA PHE A 123 8.73 15.94 -2.26
C PHE A 123 9.72 17.05 -1.87
N GLU A 124 9.96 17.26 -0.57
CA GLU A 124 10.94 18.23 -0.08
C GLU A 124 12.37 17.73 -0.28
N VAL A 125 12.59 16.43 -0.10
CA VAL A 125 13.86 15.77 -0.44
C VAL A 125 14.15 15.92 -1.93
N LEU A 126 13.14 15.73 -2.78
CA LEU A 126 13.26 15.94 -4.22
C LEU A 126 13.52 17.41 -4.58
N ASP A 127 12.86 18.37 -3.93
CA ASP A 127 13.10 19.81 -4.15
C ASP A 127 14.54 20.19 -3.80
N GLY A 128 15.01 19.77 -2.63
CA GLY A 128 16.34 20.14 -2.13
C GLY A 128 17.50 19.53 -2.90
N LEU A 129 17.31 18.37 -3.53
CA LEU A 129 18.36 17.68 -4.27
C LEU A 129 18.31 17.94 -5.78
N LEU A 130 17.12 18.07 -6.36
CA LEU A 130 16.90 18.07 -7.81
C LEU A 130 16.13 19.30 -8.32
N GLY A 131 15.56 20.10 -7.42
CA GLY A 131 14.84 21.34 -7.72
C GLY A 131 13.33 21.20 -7.93
N ARG A 132 12.70 22.34 -8.21
CA ARG A 132 11.23 22.53 -8.19
C ARG A 132 10.45 21.62 -9.13
N HIS A 133 11.02 21.25 -10.28
CA HIS A 133 10.35 20.36 -11.23
C HIS A 133 10.14 18.97 -10.62
N TRP A 134 11.18 18.42 -9.97
CA TRP A 134 11.13 17.14 -9.29
C TRP A 134 10.24 17.16 -8.05
N ARG A 135 10.20 18.30 -7.34
CA ARG A 135 9.22 18.51 -6.27
C ARG A 135 7.79 18.31 -6.77
N ASN A 136 7.41 18.98 -7.85
CA ASN A 136 6.04 18.94 -8.35
C ASN A 136 5.66 17.55 -8.86
N VAL A 137 6.59 16.85 -9.54
CA VAL A 137 6.40 15.46 -9.96
C VAL A 137 6.22 14.55 -8.74
N GLY A 138 7.10 14.65 -7.75
CA GLY A 138 7.01 13.87 -6.51
C GLY A 138 5.72 14.11 -5.73
N LEU A 139 5.30 15.37 -5.62
CA LEU A 139 4.05 15.75 -4.96
C LEU A 139 2.83 15.17 -5.69
N ALA A 140 2.75 15.37 -7.02
CA ALA A 140 1.62 14.90 -7.81
C ALA A 140 1.46 13.37 -7.73
N PHE A 141 2.54 12.62 -7.95
CA PHE A 141 2.50 11.15 -7.90
C PHE A 141 2.24 10.63 -6.48
N ASN A 142 2.86 11.19 -5.45
CA ASN A 142 2.66 10.76 -4.07
C ASN A 142 1.22 11.06 -3.59
N CYS A 143 0.72 12.28 -3.80
CA CYS A 143 -0.67 12.63 -3.45
C CYS A 143 -1.70 11.77 -4.20
N THR A 144 -1.49 11.53 -5.48
CA THR A 144 -2.41 10.68 -6.27
C THR A 144 -2.36 9.23 -5.77
N PHE A 145 -1.18 8.70 -5.47
CA PHE A 145 -1.01 7.36 -4.92
C PHE A 145 -1.68 7.21 -3.55
N LEU A 146 -1.50 8.17 -2.64
CA LEU A 146 -2.15 8.16 -1.32
C LEU A 146 -3.67 8.28 -1.44
N LEU A 147 -4.18 9.11 -2.35
CA LEU A 147 -5.63 9.26 -2.58
C LEU A 147 -6.25 7.94 -3.02
N PHE A 148 -5.69 7.28 -4.04
CA PHE A 148 -6.18 5.98 -4.49
C PHE A 148 -5.90 4.87 -3.48
N GLY A 149 -4.81 4.97 -2.71
CA GLY A 149 -4.55 4.12 -1.55
C GLY A 149 -5.71 4.17 -0.57
N SER A 150 -6.18 5.36 -0.19
CA SER A 150 -7.35 5.53 0.67
C SER A 150 -8.64 4.99 0.06
N VAL A 151 -8.84 5.15 -1.27
CA VAL A 151 -9.99 4.57 -1.98
C VAL A 151 -9.98 3.03 -1.87
N ILE A 152 -8.83 2.41 -2.12
CA ILE A 152 -8.64 0.95 -2.03
C ILE A 152 -8.93 0.44 -0.62
N GLN A 153 -8.42 1.13 0.41
CA GLN A 153 -8.64 0.78 1.81
C GLN A 153 -10.14 0.84 2.16
N LEU A 154 -10.86 1.86 1.70
CA LEU A 154 -12.30 1.99 1.91
C LEU A 154 -13.11 0.88 1.20
N ILE A 155 -12.78 0.55 -0.05
CA ILE A 155 -13.40 -0.57 -0.78
C ILE A 155 -13.16 -1.89 -0.05
N ALA A 156 -11.94 -2.09 0.47
CA ALA A 156 -11.58 -3.30 1.20
C ALA A 156 -12.36 -3.42 2.53
N CYS A 157 -12.60 -2.33 3.26
CA CYS A 157 -13.47 -2.33 4.43
C CYS A 157 -14.87 -2.86 4.09
N ALA A 158 -15.49 -2.30 3.05
CA ALA A 158 -16.81 -2.69 2.59
C ALA A 158 -16.86 -4.14 2.08
N SER A 159 -15.81 -4.59 1.39
CA SER A 159 -15.72 -5.98 0.93
C SER A 159 -15.54 -6.97 2.07
N ASN A 160 -14.76 -6.63 3.11
CA ASN A 160 -14.51 -7.53 4.24
C ASN A 160 -15.78 -7.72 5.08
N ILE A 161 -16.45 -6.64 5.47
CA ILE A 161 -17.67 -6.74 6.29
C ILE A 161 -18.80 -7.50 5.59
N TYR A 162 -18.90 -7.41 4.26
CA TYR A 162 -19.85 -8.17 3.45
C TYR A 162 -19.72 -9.69 3.65
N TYR A 163 -18.52 -10.19 3.97
CA TYR A 163 -18.28 -11.61 4.22
C TYR A 163 -18.73 -12.11 5.60
N ILE A 164 -19.04 -11.18 6.52
CA ILE A 164 -19.71 -11.43 7.80
C ILE A 164 -21.21 -11.22 7.65
N ASN A 165 -21.61 -10.10 7.03
CA ASN A 165 -23.00 -9.72 6.86
C ASN A 165 -23.30 -9.34 5.41
N ASP A 166 -23.92 -10.27 4.71
CA ASP A 166 -24.32 -10.19 3.30
C ASP A 166 -25.74 -9.61 3.10
N LYS A 167 -26.41 -9.17 4.18
CA LYS A 167 -27.75 -8.56 4.11
C LYS A 167 -27.73 -7.19 3.41
N LEU A 168 -26.60 -6.48 3.47
CA LEU A 168 -26.39 -5.23 2.76
C LEU A 168 -25.43 -5.48 1.60
N ASP A 169 -25.70 -4.83 0.47
CA ASP A 169 -24.78 -4.87 -0.67
C ASP A 169 -23.47 -4.13 -0.37
N LYS A 170 -22.39 -4.48 -1.07
CA LYS A 170 -21.05 -3.88 -0.86
C LYS A 170 -21.05 -2.36 -1.02
N ARG A 171 -21.87 -1.81 -1.93
CA ARG A 171 -21.99 -0.35 -2.10
C ARG A 171 -22.64 0.29 -0.88
N THR A 172 -23.70 -0.31 -0.33
CA THR A 172 -24.30 0.14 0.94
C THR A 172 -23.30 0.10 2.09
N TRP A 173 -22.51 -0.97 2.22
CA TRP A 173 -21.41 -1.01 3.19
C TRP A 173 -20.35 0.08 2.95
N THR A 174 -20.10 0.45 1.69
CA THR A 174 -19.18 1.55 1.33
C THR A 174 -19.72 2.91 1.80
N TYR A 175 -21.04 3.14 1.80
CA TYR A 175 -21.61 4.34 2.43
C TYR A 175 -21.37 4.36 3.94
N ILE A 176 -21.63 3.26 4.63
CA ILE A 176 -21.46 3.16 6.09
C ILE A 176 -20.00 3.38 6.47
N PHE A 177 -19.09 2.60 5.86
CA PHE A 177 -17.66 2.72 6.17
C PHE A 177 -17.06 4.04 5.68
N GLY A 178 -17.60 4.66 4.63
CA GLY A 178 -17.18 6.00 4.22
C GLY A 178 -17.47 7.04 5.28
N ALA A 179 -18.66 7.00 5.90
CA ALA A 179 -18.99 7.85 7.04
C ALA A 179 -18.10 7.55 8.26
N CYS A 180 -17.86 6.27 8.58
CA CYS A 180 -16.95 5.90 9.68
C CYS A 180 -15.53 6.39 9.43
N CYS A 181 -14.98 6.18 8.23
CA CYS A 181 -13.64 6.62 7.84
C CYS A 181 -13.53 8.15 7.77
N ALA A 182 -14.61 8.88 7.47
CA ALA A 182 -14.62 10.33 7.53
C ALA A 182 -14.35 10.86 8.95
N THR A 183 -14.63 10.10 10.01
CA THR A 183 -14.27 10.50 11.38
C THR A 183 -12.76 10.63 11.60
N THR A 184 -11.92 10.07 10.73
CA THR A 184 -10.46 10.24 10.78
C THR A 184 -10.00 11.69 10.64
N VAL A 185 -10.85 12.60 10.13
CA VAL A 185 -10.56 14.05 10.08
C VAL A 185 -10.30 14.63 11.47
N PHE A 186 -10.86 14.02 12.52
CA PHE A 186 -10.66 14.43 13.91
C PHE A 186 -9.34 13.95 14.51
N ILE A 187 -8.55 13.14 13.80
CA ILE A 187 -7.26 12.66 14.31
C ILE A 187 -6.22 13.77 14.09
N PRO A 188 -5.76 14.47 15.15
CA PRO A 188 -4.92 15.67 15.00
C PRO A 188 -3.56 15.35 14.38
N SER A 189 -2.96 14.24 14.83
CA SER A 189 -1.68 13.70 14.38
C SER A 189 -1.60 12.24 14.82
N PHE A 190 -0.94 11.39 14.03
CA PHE A 190 -0.65 10.01 14.39
C PHE A 190 0.63 9.90 15.23
N HIS A 191 0.95 10.90 16.05
CA HIS A 191 2.16 10.97 16.88
C HIS A 191 2.43 9.70 17.73
N ASN A 192 1.40 8.88 17.97
CA ASN A 192 1.47 7.58 18.63
C ASN A 192 1.42 6.39 17.65
N TYR A 193 2.18 6.43 16.55
CA TYR A 193 2.23 5.38 15.52
C TYR A 193 2.46 3.98 16.10
N ARG A 194 3.22 3.86 17.20
CA ARG A 194 3.68 2.58 17.75
C ARG A 194 2.55 1.59 18.02
N ILE A 195 1.49 1.99 18.71
CA ILE A 195 0.41 1.06 19.09
C ILE A 195 -0.39 0.63 17.87
N TRP A 196 -0.65 1.56 16.95
CA TRP A 196 -1.41 1.31 15.73
C TRP A 196 -0.64 0.44 14.73
N SER A 197 0.66 0.68 14.57
CA SER A 197 1.55 -0.15 13.74
C SER A 197 1.74 -1.55 14.34
N PHE A 198 1.88 -1.67 15.66
CA PHE A 198 1.96 -2.96 16.33
C PHE A 198 0.66 -3.77 16.17
N LEU A 199 -0.49 -3.15 16.44
CA LEU A 199 -1.80 -3.79 16.21
C LEU A 199 -1.97 -4.15 14.73
N GLY A 200 -1.57 -3.26 13.82
CA GLY A 200 -1.51 -3.48 12.37
C GLY A 200 -0.77 -4.77 12.01
N LEU A 201 0.41 -4.98 12.61
CA LEU A 201 1.20 -6.18 12.42
C LEU A 201 0.47 -7.43 12.92
N VAL A 202 -0.05 -7.40 14.15
CA VAL A 202 -0.76 -8.57 14.73
C VAL A 202 -1.95 -8.98 13.87
N MET A 203 -2.76 -8.01 13.42
CA MET A 203 -3.93 -8.26 12.59
C MET A 203 -3.58 -8.86 11.22
N THR A 204 -2.54 -8.33 10.56
CA THR A 204 -2.07 -8.85 9.27
C THR A 204 -1.40 -10.21 9.40
N THR A 205 -0.62 -10.43 10.46
CA THR A 205 0.02 -11.72 10.78
C THR A 205 -1.03 -12.81 10.99
N TYR A 206 -2.02 -12.54 11.85
CA TYR A 206 -3.09 -13.49 12.13
C TYR A 206 -3.82 -13.86 10.84
N THR A 207 -4.20 -12.85 10.04
CA THR A 207 -4.96 -13.09 8.80
C THR A 207 -4.13 -13.88 7.79
N ALA A 208 -2.84 -13.57 7.61
CA ALA A 208 -1.96 -14.29 6.69
C ALA A 208 -1.80 -15.75 7.08
N TRP A 209 -1.45 -16.03 8.33
CA TRP A 209 -1.26 -17.39 8.81
C TRP A 209 -2.58 -18.16 8.88
N TYR A 210 -3.70 -17.49 9.20
CA TYR A 210 -5.02 -18.09 9.09
C TYR A 210 -5.32 -18.53 7.65
N LEU A 211 -5.14 -17.64 6.66
CA LEU A 211 -5.32 -17.99 5.25
C LEU A 211 -4.43 -19.17 4.85
N ALA A 212 -3.18 -19.16 5.31
CA ALA A 212 -2.20 -20.19 5.00
C ALA A 212 -2.65 -21.57 5.53
N VAL A 213 -2.89 -21.64 6.84
CA VAL A 213 -3.22 -22.87 7.57
C VAL A 213 -4.62 -23.37 7.21
N ALA A 214 -5.63 -22.50 7.13
CA ALA A 214 -6.99 -22.89 6.81
C ALA A 214 -7.09 -23.48 5.40
N SER A 215 -6.33 -22.96 4.43
CA SER A 215 -6.31 -23.53 3.07
C SER A 215 -5.62 -24.89 3.02
N LEU A 216 -4.56 -25.08 3.81
CA LEU A 216 -3.89 -26.39 3.91
C LEU A 216 -4.78 -27.44 4.58
N ILE A 217 -5.50 -27.07 5.65
CA ILE A 217 -6.45 -27.96 6.33
C ILE A 217 -7.65 -28.27 5.45
N HIS A 218 -8.17 -27.28 4.73
CA HIS A 218 -9.26 -27.46 3.78
C HIS A 218 -8.89 -28.47 2.68
N GLY A 219 -7.61 -28.48 2.27
CA GLY A 219 -7.15 -29.30 1.15
C GLY A 219 -7.59 -28.73 -0.20
N GLN A 220 -7.16 -29.39 -1.27
CA GLN A 220 -7.58 -29.02 -2.62
C GLN A 220 -9.06 -29.30 -2.82
N VAL A 221 -9.78 -28.34 -3.40
CA VAL A 221 -11.16 -28.59 -3.85
C VAL A 221 -11.14 -29.67 -4.93
N ASP A 222 -12.11 -30.58 -4.92
CA ASP A 222 -12.20 -31.65 -5.91
C ASP A 222 -12.20 -31.10 -7.34
N GLY A 223 -11.29 -31.61 -8.16
CA GLY A 223 -11.14 -31.19 -9.57
C GLY A 223 -10.67 -29.75 -9.76
N VAL A 224 -10.06 -29.13 -8.74
CA VAL A 224 -9.51 -27.78 -8.85
C VAL A 224 -8.54 -27.67 -10.04
N LYS A 225 -8.72 -26.63 -10.86
CA LYS A 225 -7.83 -26.34 -11.98
C LYS A 225 -6.85 -25.25 -11.58
N HIS A 226 -5.59 -25.46 -11.96
CA HIS A 226 -4.51 -24.48 -11.86
C HIS A 226 -4.04 -24.14 -13.25
N SER A 227 -4.86 -23.39 -14.00
CA SER A 227 -4.59 -23.14 -15.42
C SER A 227 -3.38 -22.22 -15.65
N GLY A 228 -2.91 -21.54 -14.60
CA GLY A 228 -1.85 -20.55 -14.69
C GLY A 228 -2.22 -19.40 -15.64
N PRO A 229 -1.25 -18.75 -16.30
CA PRO A 229 -1.53 -17.60 -17.14
C PRO A 229 -2.16 -18.02 -18.48
N THR A 230 -3.48 -17.95 -18.56
CA THR A 230 -4.24 -18.28 -19.78
C THR A 230 -4.33 -17.12 -20.78
N LYS A 231 -4.08 -15.89 -20.33
CA LYS A 231 -4.17 -14.65 -21.15
C LYS A 231 -3.09 -13.66 -20.73
N MET A 232 -2.50 -12.96 -21.70
CA MET A 232 -1.47 -11.93 -21.45
C MET A 232 -1.99 -10.81 -20.54
N VAL A 233 -3.26 -10.40 -20.71
CA VAL A 233 -3.89 -9.39 -19.84
C VAL A 233 -3.89 -9.86 -18.38
N LEU A 234 -4.25 -11.13 -18.10
CA LEU A 234 -4.23 -11.65 -16.74
C LEU A 234 -2.79 -11.69 -16.19
N TYR A 235 -1.83 -12.15 -16.99
CA TYR A 235 -0.43 -12.23 -16.58
C TYR A 235 0.12 -10.86 -16.13
N PHE A 236 0.00 -9.83 -16.96
CA PHE A 236 0.53 -8.50 -16.62
C PHE A 236 -0.30 -7.77 -15.57
N THR A 237 -1.61 -8.00 -15.49
CA THR A 237 -2.44 -7.52 -14.35
C THR A 237 -2.00 -8.16 -13.03
N GLY A 238 -1.72 -9.47 -13.01
CA GLY A 238 -1.21 -10.15 -11.82
C GLY A 238 0.18 -9.64 -11.42
N ALA A 239 1.09 -9.46 -12.38
CA ALA A 239 2.43 -8.94 -12.12
C ALA A 239 2.39 -7.53 -11.51
N THR A 240 1.52 -6.65 -12.02
CA THR A 240 1.37 -5.29 -11.49
C THR A 240 0.66 -5.24 -10.14
N ASN A 241 -0.20 -6.20 -9.84
CA ASN A 241 -0.79 -6.32 -8.51
C ASN A 241 0.25 -6.76 -7.47
N ILE A 242 1.21 -7.64 -7.83
CA ILE A 242 2.36 -7.95 -6.96
C ILE A 242 3.29 -6.73 -6.82
N LEU A 243 3.54 -5.99 -7.91
CA LEU A 243 4.29 -4.74 -7.86
C LEU A 243 3.65 -3.75 -6.86
N TYR A 244 2.32 -3.64 -6.85
CA TYR A 244 1.57 -2.82 -5.89
C TYR A 244 1.76 -3.25 -4.43
N THR A 245 1.91 -4.56 -4.14
CA THR A 245 2.10 -5.07 -2.78
C THR A 245 3.29 -4.45 -2.05
N PHE A 246 4.35 -4.09 -2.78
CA PHE A 246 5.55 -3.47 -2.23
C PHE A 246 5.55 -1.93 -2.36
N GLY A 247 4.39 -1.30 -2.54
CA GLY A 247 4.23 0.12 -2.80
C GLY A 247 4.32 1.07 -1.58
N GLY A 248 4.83 0.62 -0.44
CA GLY A 248 4.81 1.37 0.83
C GLY A 248 5.70 2.62 0.91
N HIS A 249 6.36 3.01 -0.17
CA HIS A 249 7.42 4.04 -0.17
C HIS A 249 6.91 5.46 0.04
N ALA A 250 5.63 5.71 -0.20
CA ALA A 250 5.01 7.03 -0.09
C ALA A 250 5.09 7.66 1.31
N VAL A 251 5.22 6.85 2.35
CA VAL A 251 5.33 7.26 3.77
C VAL A 251 6.70 6.97 4.38
N THR A 252 7.64 6.48 3.57
CA THR A 252 8.95 6.01 4.05
C THR A 252 9.81 7.15 4.59
N VAL A 253 9.76 8.33 3.98
CA VAL A 253 10.54 9.50 4.43
C VAL A 253 10.03 10.01 5.78
N GLU A 254 8.72 10.06 5.95
CA GLU A 254 8.07 10.45 7.19
C GLU A 254 8.43 9.48 8.34
N ILE A 255 8.42 8.17 8.06
CA ILE A 255 8.87 7.14 9.03
C ILE A 255 10.35 7.32 9.37
N MET A 256 11.21 7.51 8.37
CA MET A 256 12.64 7.74 8.59
C MET A 256 12.90 9.01 9.40
N HIS A 257 12.12 10.06 9.17
CA HIS A 257 12.23 11.31 9.90
C HIS A 257 11.85 11.15 11.37
N ALA A 258 10.85 10.32 11.66
CA ALA A 258 10.45 9.99 13.03
C ALA A 258 11.47 9.10 13.78
N MET A 259 12.45 8.50 13.10
CA MET A 259 13.45 7.64 13.74
C MET A 259 14.57 8.43 14.43
N TRP A 260 15.02 7.93 15.57
CA TRP A 260 16.22 8.45 16.26
C TRP A 260 17.49 8.29 15.44
N ARG A 261 17.60 7.21 14.66
CA ARG A 261 18.75 6.89 13.80
C ARG A 261 18.29 6.51 12.38
N PRO A 262 17.99 7.48 11.51
CA PRO A 262 17.44 7.22 10.18
C PRO A 262 18.35 6.37 9.28
N GLN A 263 19.67 6.41 9.48
CA GLN A 263 20.65 5.63 8.71
C GLN A 263 20.44 4.12 8.82
N LYS A 264 19.79 3.64 9.89
CA LYS A 264 19.47 2.23 10.08
C LYS A 264 18.23 1.77 9.30
N PHE A 265 17.45 2.70 8.72
CA PHE A 265 16.19 2.39 8.07
C PHE A 265 16.32 1.37 6.93
N LYS A 266 17.38 1.47 6.11
CA LYS A 266 17.65 0.52 5.02
C LYS A 266 17.67 -0.95 5.46
N ALA A 267 18.28 -1.25 6.61
CA ALA A 267 18.32 -2.60 7.16
C ALA A 267 16.96 -3.01 7.75
N ILE A 268 16.29 -2.07 8.43
CA ILE A 268 14.96 -2.29 9.01
C ILE A 268 13.93 -2.62 7.93
N TYR A 269 13.95 -1.89 6.81
CA TYR A 269 13.05 -2.10 5.69
C TYR A 269 13.29 -3.45 5.02
N LEU A 270 14.55 -3.86 4.85
CA LEU A 270 14.88 -5.19 4.35
C LEU A 270 14.36 -6.29 5.29
N MET A 271 14.57 -6.15 6.60
CA MET A 271 14.04 -7.11 7.58
C MET A 271 12.51 -7.14 7.60
N ALA A 272 11.85 -6.00 7.45
CA ALA A 272 10.39 -5.93 7.32
C ALA A 272 9.94 -6.63 6.05
N THR A 273 10.64 -6.45 4.93
CA THR A 273 10.34 -7.12 3.65
C THR A 273 10.49 -8.64 3.76
N LEU A 274 11.58 -9.12 4.36
CA LEU A 274 11.79 -10.56 4.61
C LEU A 274 10.67 -11.15 5.47
N TYR A 275 10.29 -10.44 6.53
CA TYR A 275 9.16 -10.84 7.36
C TYR A 275 7.84 -10.88 6.56
N VAL A 276 7.55 -9.86 5.76
CA VAL A 276 6.30 -9.88 4.98
C VAL A 276 6.32 -10.96 3.90
N LEU A 277 7.47 -11.34 3.37
CA LEU A 277 7.58 -12.53 2.50
C LEU A 277 7.13 -13.81 3.23
N THR A 278 7.41 -13.95 4.53
CA THR A 278 6.90 -15.08 5.33
C THR A 278 5.39 -15.06 5.53
N LEU A 279 4.74 -13.90 5.42
CA LEU A 279 3.28 -13.79 5.49
C LEU A 279 2.64 -14.02 4.12
N THR A 280 3.23 -13.41 3.08
CA THR A 280 2.65 -13.31 1.75
C THR A 280 2.87 -14.56 0.91
N LEU A 281 4.07 -15.14 0.91
CA LEU A 281 4.35 -16.34 0.10
C LEU A 281 3.56 -17.57 0.57
N PRO A 282 3.56 -17.95 1.86
CA PRO A 282 2.82 -19.13 2.30
C PRO A 282 1.31 -18.97 2.11
N SER A 283 0.76 -17.80 2.43
CA SER A 283 -0.68 -17.55 2.27
C SER A 283 -1.12 -17.51 0.82
N ALA A 284 -0.37 -16.84 -0.06
CA ALA A 284 -0.68 -16.82 -1.50
C ALA A 284 -0.56 -18.21 -2.13
N ALA A 285 0.51 -18.93 -1.81
CA ALA A 285 0.75 -20.26 -2.34
C ALA A 285 -0.29 -21.27 -1.87
N SER A 286 -0.61 -21.34 -0.58
CA SER A 286 -1.53 -22.37 -0.09
C SER A 286 -2.99 -22.10 -0.51
N VAL A 287 -3.43 -20.84 -0.53
CA VAL A 287 -4.77 -20.48 -1.01
C VAL A 287 -4.88 -20.77 -2.51
N TYR A 288 -3.86 -20.43 -3.30
CA TYR A 288 -3.86 -20.77 -4.73
C TYR A 288 -3.82 -22.28 -4.96
N TRP A 289 -3.01 -23.01 -4.19
CA TRP A 289 -2.95 -24.46 -4.26
C TRP A 289 -4.30 -25.12 -3.94
N ALA A 290 -5.02 -24.63 -2.92
CA ALA A 290 -6.31 -25.18 -2.51
C ALA A 290 -7.45 -24.85 -3.48
N PHE A 291 -7.52 -23.61 -3.99
CA PHE A 291 -8.69 -23.10 -4.73
C PHE A 291 -8.47 -22.82 -6.22
N GLY A 292 -7.22 -22.74 -6.69
CA GLY A 292 -6.87 -22.60 -8.10
C GLY A 292 -7.60 -21.45 -8.80
N ASP A 293 -8.20 -21.75 -9.95
CA ASP A 293 -8.87 -20.78 -10.83
C ASP A 293 -10.14 -20.15 -10.21
N GLN A 294 -10.68 -20.67 -9.11
CA GLN A 294 -11.82 -20.04 -8.43
C GLN A 294 -11.49 -18.61 -7.97
N LEU A 295 -10.21 -18.37 -7.64
CA LEU A 295 -9.69 -17.06 -7.27
C LEU A 295 -9.86 -16.02 -8.39
N LEU A 296 -9.85 -16.41 -9.68
CA LEU A 296 -10.03 -15.49 -10.80
C LEU A 296 -11.37 -14.74 -10.75
N THR A 297 -12.38 -15.31 -10.09
CA THR A 297 -13.71 -14.72 -9.92
C THR A 297 -13.95 -14.15 -8.53
N ARG A 298 -13.03 -14.36 -7.58
CA ARG A 298 -13.10 -13.84 -6.20
C ARG A 298 -11.75 -13.25 -5.79
N SER A 299 -11.61 -11.93 -5.91
CA SER A 299 -10.32 -11.26 -5.66
C SER A 299 -9.92 -11.17 -4.19
N ASN A 300 -10.86 -11.41 -3.26
CA ASN A 300 -10.59 -11.48 -1.82
C ASN A 300 -10.62 -12.94 -1.37
N ALA A 301 -9.48 -13.44 -0.88
CA ALA A 301 -9.29 -14.83 -0.50
C ALA A 301 -10.23 -15.33 0.63
N LEU A 302 -10.65 -14.44 1.53
CA LEU A 302 -11.58 -14.77 2.62
C LEU A 302 -12.97 -15.20 2.12
N ALA A 303 -13.27 -14.93 0.84
CA ALA A 303 -14.50 -15.35 0.18
C ALA A 303 -14.58 -16.85 -0.09
N LEU A 304 -13.45 -17.56 -0.13
CA LEU A 304 -13.39 -18.98 -0.51
C LEU A 304 -13.29 -19.92 0.68
N LEU A 305 -12.88 -19.41 1.85
CA LEU A 305 -12.82 -20.19 3.08
C LEU A 305 -14.20 -20.33 3.75
N PRO A 306 -14.47 -21.48 4.40
CA PRO A 306 -15.75 -21.75 5.06
C PRO A 306 -15.99 -20.79 6.24
N ARG A 307 -17.27 -20.45 6.48
CA ARG A 307 -17.67 -19.62 7.63
C ARG A 307 -17.36 -20.34 8.94
N THR A 308 -16.45 -19.78 9.72
CA THR A 308 -16.00 -20.28 11.03
C THR A 308 -15.65 -19.10 11.92
N ALA A 309 -15.64 -19.28 13.24
CA ALA A 309 -15.26 -18.21 14.16
C ALA A 309 -13.84 -17.69 13.90
N PHE A 310 -12.91 -18.56 13.48
CA PHE A 310 -11.55 -18.18 13.09
C PHE A 310 -11.52 -17.34 11.81
N ARG A 311 -12.33 -17.70 10.81
CA ARG A 311 -12.50 -16.87 9.60
C ARG A 311 -13.03 -15.50 9.97
N ASP A 312 -14.08 -15.44 10.78
CA ASP A 312 -14.74 -14.19 11.10
C ASP A 312 -13.83 -13.30 11.96
N ALA A 313 -13.04 -13.89 12.86
CA ALA A 313 -11.96 -13.18 13.55
C ALA A 313 -10.94 -12.59 12.55
N ALA A 314 -10.52 -13.34 11.52
CA ALA A 314 -9.62 -12.84 10.48
C ALA A 314 -10.23 -11.68 9.70
N VAL A 315 -11.52 -11.77 9.36
CA VAL A 315 -12.26 -10.69 8.68
C VAL A 315 -12.35 -9.44 9.56
N VAL A 316 -12.66 -9.58 10.85
CA VAL A 316 -12.75 -8.44 11.80
C VAL A 316 -11.39 -7.79 12.03
N LEU A 317 -10.34 -8.59 12.23
CA LEU A 317 -8.97 -8.07 12.40
C LEU A 317 -8.50 -7.36 11.14
N MET A 318 -8.76 -7.93 9.97
CA MET A 318 -8.42 -7.29 8.70
C MET A 318 -9.23 -6.01 8.46
N LEU A 319 -10.50 -5.96 8.85
CA LEU A 319 -11.33 -4.75 8.81
C LEU A 319 -10.76 -3.63 9.69
N ALA A 320 -10.36 -3.96 10.92
CA ALA A 320 -9.72 -3.01 11.83
C ALA A 320 -8.37 -2.52 11.28
N HIS A 321 -7.57 -3.42 10.71
CA HIS A 321 -6.33 -3.06 10.00
C HIS A 321 -6.59 -2.08 8.85
N GLN A 322 -7.57 -2.38 7.99
CA GLN A 322 -7.90 -1.55 6.83
C GLN A 322 -8.33 -0.12 7.23
N PHE A 323 -9.07 0.00 8.35
CA PHE A 323 -9.46 1.29 8.91
C PHE A 323 -8.25 2.13 9.38
N ILE A 324 -7.28 1.49 10.04
CA ILE A 324 -6.03 2.15 10.46
C ILE A 324 -5.22 2.58 9.24
N THR A 325 -5.09 1.71 8.24
CA THR A 325 -4.32 1.99 7.02
C THR A 325 -4.97 3.09 6.18
N PHE A 326 -6.31 3.19 6.16
CA PHE A 326 -7.02 4.35 5.61
C PHE A 326 -6.59 5.66 6.29
N GLY A 327 -6.54 5.66 7.63
CA GLY A 327 -6.07 6.82 8.40
C GLY A 327 -4.63 7.23 8.04
N PHE A 328 -3.74 6.25 7.92
CA PHE A 328 -2.34 6.49 7.50
C PHE A 328 -2.23 7.04 6.08
N ALA A 329 -3.02 6.54 5.13
CA ALA A 329 -3.00 7.03 3.75
C ALA A 329 -3.59 8.45 3.63
N CYS A 330 -4.66 8.76 4.38
CA CYS A 330 -5.31 10.08 4.34
C CYS A 330 -4.53 11.18 5.08
N THR A 331 -3.71 10.84 6.09
CA THR A 331 -3.06 11.86 6.94
C THR A 331 -2.10 12.78 6.18
N PRO A 332 -1.19 12.28 5.33
CA PRO A 332 -0.34 13.17 4.54
C PRO A 332 -1.15 14.02 3.56
N LEU A 333 -2.27 13.52 3.04
CA LEU A 333 -3.19 14.31 2.20
C LEU A 333 -3.83 15.45 3.00
N TYR A 334 -4.25 15.20 4.23
CA TYR A 334 -4.75 16.23 5.13
C TYR A 334 -3.71 17.31 5.37
N PHE A 335 -2.45 16.95 5.62
CA PHE A 335 -1.39 17.95 5.85
C PHE A 335 -1.06 18.76 4.60
N VAL A 336 -0.99 18.13 3.43
CA VAL A 336 -0.78 18.85 2.15
C VAL A 336 -1.94 19.81 1.90
N TRP A 337 -3.19 19.37 2.13
CA TRP A 337 -4.37 20.19 1.97
C TRP A 337 -4.45 21.34 2.99
N GLU A 338 -4.15 21.08 4.26
CA GLU A 338 -4.09 22.11 5.31
C GLU A 338 -3.05 23.19 4.99
N LYS A 339 -1.87 22.79 4.48
CA LYS A 339 -0.83 23.72 4.02
C LYS A 339 -1.32 24.56 2.85
N LEU A 340 -2.02 23.95 1.88
CA LEU A 340 -2.59 24.64 0.72
C LEU A 340 -3.66 25.67 1.11
N VAL A 341 -4.50 25.35 2.09
CA VAL A 341 -5.55 26.25 2.60
C VAL A 341 -5.01 27.25 3.64
N GLY A 342 -3.76 27.10 4.09
CA GLY A 342 -3.13 27.98 5.08
C GLY A 342 -3.65 27.77 6.51
N LEU A 343 -4.25 26.61 6.82
CA LEU A 343 -4.82 26.27 8.13
C LEU A 343 -3.94 25.31 8.95
N HIS A 344 -2.73 24.99 8.48
CA HIS A 344 -1.84 24.01 9.12
C HIS A 344 -1.46 24.39 10.56
N ASP A 345 -1.25 25.68 10.83
CA ASP A 345 -0.84 26.19 12.16
C ASP A 345 -2.04 26.48 13.09
N CYS A 346 -3.27 26.23 12.65
CA CYS A 346 -4.45 26.49 13.47
C CYS A 346 -4.55 25.52 14.68
N ARG A 347 -4.68 26.08 15.89
CA ARG A 347 -4.78 25.29 17.13
C ARG A 347 -6.15 24.59 17.34
N SER A 348 -7.20 25.03 16.64
CA SER A 348 -8.55 24.47 16.77
C SER A 348 -8.75 23.20 15.94
N LEU A 349 -8.99 22.08 16.61
CA LEU A 349 -9.24 20.77 15.97
C LEU A 349 -10.50 20.78 15.09
N CYS A 350 -11.57 21.43 15.53
CA CYS A 350 -12.83 21.46 14.77
C CYS A 350 -12.67 22.20 13.43
N ARG A 351 -11.93 23.31 13.42
CA ARG A 351 -11.65 24.07 12.19
C ARG A 351 -10.77 23.26 11.22
N ARG A 352 -9.78 22.52 11.74
CA ARG A 352 -8.96 21.59 10.94
C ARG A 352 -9.77 20.42 10.40
N ALA A 353 -10.62 19.82 11.23
CA ALA A 353 -11.51 18.73 10.82
C ALA A 353 -12.44 19.17 9.68
N ALA A 354 -13.06 20.35 9.79
CA ALA A 354 -13.88 20.92 8.72
C ALA A 354 -13.06 21.15 7.43
N ALA A 355 -11.83 21.64 7.55
CA ALA A 355 -10.93 21.83 6.41
C ALA A 355 -10.51 20.51 5.72
N ARG A 356 -10.49 19.38 6.45
CA ARG A 356 -10.10 18.06 5.94
C ARG A 356 -11.24 17.30 5.25
N LEU A 357 -12.49 17.56 5.61
CA LEU A 357 -13.65 16.88 5.00
C LEU A 357 -13.66 16.92 3.45
N PRO A 358 -13.32 18.05 2.78
CA PRO A 358 -13.20 18.10 1.33
C PRO A 358 -12.21 17.09 0.72
N VAL A 359 -11.23 16.59 1.48
CA VAL A 359 -10.29 15.56 1.02
C VAL A 359 -10.94 14.17 1.02
N VAL A 360 -11.83 13.89 1.99
CA VAL A 360 -12.49 12.58 2.12
C VAL A 360 -13.61 12.40 1.10
N VAL A 361 -14.32 13.47 0.73
CA VAL A 361 -15.42 13.43 -0.25
C VAL A 361 -15.03 12.77 -1.59
N PRO A 362 -13.95 13.17 -2.29
CA PRO A 362 -13.55 12.52 -3.53
C PRO A 362 -13.12 11.06 -3.33
N ILE A 363 -12.47 10.74 -2.21
CA ILE A 363 -12.10 9.36 -1.86
C ILE A 363 -13.36 8.50 -1.73
N TRP A 364 -14.35 9.00 -1.00
CA TRP A 364 -15.62 8.32 -0.81
C TRP A 364 -16.37 8.13 -2.13
N PHE A 365 -16.46 9.19 -2.94
CA PHE A 365 -17.09 9.15 -4.25
C PHE A 365 -16.43 8.11 -5.17
N LEU A 366 -15.09 8.11 -5.28
CA LEU A 366 -14.33 7.17 -6.10
C LEU A 366 -14.52 5.71 -5.64
N ALA A 367 -14.60 5.46 -4.33
CA ALA A 367 -14.89 4.13 -3.80
C ALA A 367 -16.29 3.62 -4.18
N ILE A 368 -17.26 4.52 -4.29
CA ILE A 368 -18.65 4.20 -4.67
C ILE A 368 -18.76 3.94 -6.19
N ILE A 369 -18.09 4.75 -7.02
CA ILE A 369 -18.20 4.63 -8.48
C ILE A 369 -17.45 3.42 -9.03
N PHE A 370 -16.30 3.06 -8.43
CA PHE A 370 -15.40 2.00 -8.92
C PHE A 370 -15.13 0.93 -7.84
N PRO A 371 -16.10 0.06 -7.50
CA PRO A 371 -15.97 -0.95 -6.43
C PRO A 371 -15.11 -2.18 -6.82
N PHE A 372 -14.17 -2.02 -7.77
CA PHE A 372 -13.41 -3.10 -8.40
C PHE A 372 -12.07 -3.36 -7.70
N PHE A 373 -12.10 -3.98 -6.53
CA PHE A 373 -10.92 -4.12 -5.64
C PHE A 373 -9.64 -4.65 -6.32
N GLY A 374 -9.70 -5.78 -7.05
CA GLY A 374 -8.53 -6.29 -7.79
C GLY A 374 -8.08 -5.37 -8.94
N PRO A 375 -8.97 -5.04 -9.88
CA PRO A 375 -8.66 -4.15 -11.00
C PRO A 375 -8.07 -2.79 -10.59
N ILE A 376 -8.65 -2.11 -9.58
CA ILE A 376 -8.13 -0.81 -9.13
C ILE A 376 -6.73 -0.93 -8.51
N ASN A 377 -6.44 -1.99 -7.75
CA ASN A 377 -5.09 -2.23 -7.21
C ASN A 377 -4.06 -2.39 -8.34
N SER A 378 -4.39 -3.18 -9.36
CA SER A 378 -3.51 -3.39 -10.52
C SER A 378 -3.29 -2.12 -11.34
N ALA A 379 -4.32 -1.28 -11.48
CA ALA A 379 -4.23 0.00 -12.18
C ALA A 379 -3.33 0.99 -11.41
N VAL A 380 -3.56 1.14 -10.10
CA VAL A 380 -2.72 1.96 -9.21
C VAL A 380 -1.28 1.44 -9.16
N GLY A 381 -1.10 0.12 -9.12
CA GLY A 381 0.20 -0.53 -9.23
C GLY A 381 0.95 -0.10 -10.49
N SER A 382 0.35 -0.31 -11.65
CA SER A 382 0.96 -0.02 -12.94
C SER A 382 1.23 1.46 -13.20
N LEU A 383 0.31 2.36 -12.82
CA LEU A 383 0.35 3.78 -13.17
C LEU A 383 1.01 4.67 -12.11
N LEU A 384 0.88 4.33 -10.83
CA LEU A 384 1.36 5.18 -9.73
C LEU A 384 2.55 4.55 -9.02
N VAL A 385 2.43 3.31 -8.55
CA VAL A 385 3.51 2.61 -7.84
C VAL A 385 4.76 2.46 -8.70
N SER A 386 4.61 2.15 -9.99
CA SER A 386 5.72 2.11 -10.95
C SER A 386 6.60 3.36 -10.86
N PHE A 387 5.99 4.55 -10.75
CA PHE A 387 6.71 5.81 -10.67
C PHE A 387 7.13 6.17 -9.25
N THR A 388 6.22 6.12 -8.27
CA THR A 388 6.49 6.56 -6.90
C THR A 388 7.54 5.71 -6.20
N VAL A 389 7.49 4.40 -6.40
CA VAL A 389 8.27 3.42 -5.62
C VAL A 389 9.54 3.01 -6.35
N TYR A 390 9.51 2.95 -7.68
CA TYR A 390 10.62 2.39 -8.46
C TYR A 390 11.32 3.43 -9.33
N ILE A 391 10.63 4.04 -10.30
CA ILE A 391 11.27 4.88 -11.32
C ILE A 391 11.80 6.19 -10.73
N ILE A 392 10.99 6.95 -10.01
CA ILE A 392 11.38 8.27 -9.49
C ILE A 392 12.56 8.15 -8.51
N PRO A 393 12.54 7.26 -7.48
CA PRO A 393 13.68 7.11 -6.58
C PRO A 393 14.98 6.69 -7.29
N ALA A 394 14.89 5.76 -8.26
CA ALA A 394 16.06 5.29 -9.01
C ALA A 394 16.67 6.40 -9.88
N LEU A 395 15.82 7.16 -10.59
CA LEU A 395 16.25 8.32 -11.37
C LEU A 395 16.80 9.44 -10.48
N ALA A 396 16.12 9.75 -9.38
CA ALA A 396 16.54 10.76 -8.42
C ALA A 396 17.94 10.47 -7.88
N HIS A 397 18.24 9.21 -7.55
CA HIS A 397 19.55 8.78 -7.12
C HIS A 397 20.62 8.94 -8.21
N MET A 398 20.35 8.47 -9.43
CA MET A 398 21.30 8.61 -10.56
C MET A 398 21.58 10.08 -10.90
N ILE A 399 20.57 10.96 -10.84
CA ILE A 399 20.75 12.38 -11.19
C ILE A 399 21.47 13.11 -10.06
N THR A 400 21.12 12.86 -8.79
CA THR A 400 21.76 13.49 -7.63
C THR A 400 23.28 13.22 -7.60
N PHE A 401 23.69 12.01 -7.96
CA PHE A 401 25.09 11.59 -7.93
C PHE A 401 25.74 11.52 -9.32
N ARG A 402 25.28 12.34 -10.28
CA ARG A 402 25.79 12.34 -11.67
C ARG A 402 27.23 12.83 -11.78
N SER A 403 27.62 13.86 -11.03
CA SER A 403 28.97 14.41 -11.09
C SER A 403 29.97 13.57 -10.28
N ALA A 404 31.25 13.63 -10.65
CA ALA A 404 32.31 13.00 -9.85
C ALA A 404 32.40 13.61 -8.44
N THR A 405 32.29 14.94 -8.35
CA THR A 405 32.30 15.67 -7.08
C THR A 405 31.16 15.27 -6.14
N ALA A 406 29.95 15.02 -6.66
CA ALA A 406 28.83 14.55 -5.84
C ALA A 406 29.05 13.13 -5.32
N ARG A 407 29.73 12.27 -6.09
CA ARG A 407 30.06 10.89 -5.70
C ARG A 407 31.18 10.81 -4.67
N GLU A 408 32.16 11.70 -4.77
CA GLU A 408 33.26 11.81 -3.79
C GLU A 408 32.79 12.37 -2.45
N ASN A 409 31.85 13.32 -2.48
CA ASN A 409 31.30 13.96 -1.28
C ASN A 409 30.01 13.31 -0.76
N ALA A 410 29.61 12.16 -1.30
CA ALA A 410 28.39 11.47 -0.90
C ALA A 410 28.47 11.04 0.57
N MET A 411 27.41 11.29 1.35
CA MET A 411 27.39 10.89 2.76
C MET A 411 27.46 9.37 2.94
N GLU A 412 26.83 8.62 2.04
CA GLU A 412 26.85 7.16 2.06
C GLU A 412 27.18 6.61 0.66
N PRO A 413 28.40 6.07 0.43
CA PRO A 413 28.72 5.44 -0.84
C PRO A 413 28.00 4.09 -0.98
N PRO A 414 27.69 3.66 -2.22
CA PRO A 414 27.04 2.38 -2.48
C PRO A 414 27.92 1.19 -2.05
N PRO A 415 27.29 0.06 -1.66
CA PRO A 415 28.00 -1.09 -1.11
C PRO A 415 29.03 -1.68 -2.08
N ARG A 416 30.19 -2.08 -1.54
CA ARG A 416 31.29 -2.65 -2.34
C ARG A 416 30.90 -3.96 -3.03
N LEU A 417 30.08 -4.78 -2.37
CA LEU A 417 29.60 -6.07 -2.88
C LEU A 417 28.82 -5.94 -4.20
N LEU A 418 28.14 -4.81 -4.40
CA LEU A 418 27.35 -4.53 -5.61
C LEU A 418 28.12 -3.66 -6.61
N GLY A 419 29.46 -3.70 -6.64
CA GLY A 419 30.25 -2.97 -7.63
C GLY A 419 30.25 -1.44 -7.47
N ARG A 420 30.04 -0.94 -6.25
CA ARG A 420 30.03 0.50 -5.90
C ARG A 420 29.10 1.31 -6.82
N TRP A 421 29.57 2.45 -7.35
CA TRP A 421 28.76 3.36 -8.16
C TRP A 421 28.34 2.74 -9.48
N THR A 422 29.23 2.00 -10.16
CA THR A 422 28.89 1.36 -11.45
C THR A 422 27.73 0.39 -11.27
N GLY A 423 27.80 -0.51 -10.29
CA GLY A 423 26.71 -1.45 -10.08
C GLY A 423 25.44 -0.80 -9.54
N ALA A 424 25.53 0.25 -8.70
CA ALA A 424 24.35 1.02 -8.30
C ALA A 424 23.63 1.65 -9.51
N TYR A 425 24.36 2.22 -10.47
CA TYR A 425 23.79 2.77 -11.70
C TYR A 425 23.21 1.68 -12.61
N MET A 426 23.88 0.52 -12.73
CA MET A 426 23.36 -0.62 -13.51
C MET A 426 22.06 -1.16 -12.93
N ILE A 427 21.99 -1.35 -11.61
CA ILE A 427 20.77 -1.80 -10.93
C ILE A 427 19.66 -0.76 -11.09
N ASN A 428 19.97 0.53 -10.91
CA ASN A 428 18.97 1.60 -11.09
C ASN A 428 18.44 1.67 -12.53
N ALA A 429 19.32 1.56 -13.52
CA ALA A 429 18.93 1.51 -14.93
C ALA A 429 18.07 0.29 -15.24
N PHE A 430 18.42 -0.88 -14.70
CA PHE A 430 17.61 -2.10 -14.81
C PHE A 430 16.22 -1.91 -14.18
N VAL A 431 16.14 -1.39 -12.94
CA VAL A 431 14.87 -1.13 -12.26
C VAL A 431 13.98 -0.20 -13.09
N VAL A 432 14.54 0.90 -13.59
CA VAL A 432 13.81 1.86 -14.42
C VAL A 432 13.31 1.21 -15.71
N ALA A 433 14.18 0.52 -16.45
CA ALA A 433 13.80 -0.12 -17.71
C ALA A 433 12.76 -1.23 -17.51
N TRP A 434 12.98 -2.11 -16.53
CA TRP A 434 12.07 -3.21 -16.21
C TRP A 434 10.69 -2.71 -15.81
N VAL A 435 10.62 -1.75 -14.88
CA VAL A 435 9.34 -1.23 -14.39
C VAL A 435 8.65 -0.36 -15.44
N LEU A 436 9.38 0.36 -16.29
CA LEU A 436 8.78 1.08 -17.42
C LEU A 436 8.13 0.12 -18.43
N VAL A 437 8.79 -0.99 -18.77
CA VAL A 437 8.29 -1.94 -19.78
C VAL A 437 7.21 -2.87 -19.20
N VAL A 438 7.52 -3.55 -18.10
CA VAL A 438 6.64 -4.59 -17.51
C VAL A 438 5.58 -3.97 -16.61
N GLY A 439 5.96 -3.00 -15.76
CA GLY A 439 5.06 -2.36 -14.80
C GLY A 439 4.11 -1.36 -15.45
N PHE A 440 4.67 -0.31 -16.07
CA PHE A 440 3.88 0.76 -16.69
C PHE A 440 3.39 0.41 -18.10
N GLY A 441 4.25 -0.13 -18.97
CA GLY A 441 3.92 -0.45 -20.36
C GLY A 441 2.88 -1.57 -20.47
N PHE A 442 3.33 -2.83 -20.44
CA PHE A 442 2.44 -3.98 -20.55
C PHE A 442 1.45 -4.06 -19.37
N GLY A 443 1.93 -3.77 -18.17
CA GLY A 443 1.11 -3.73 -16.97
C GLY A 443 0.02 -2.66 -17.01
N GLY A 444 0.33 -1.44 -17.45
CA GLY A 444 -0.66 -0.37 -17.58
C GLY A 444 -1.70 -0.67 -18.65
N TRP A 445 -1.27 -1.19 -19.81
CA TRP A 445 -2.20 -1.67 -20.85
C TRP A 445 -3.14 -2.75 -20.32
N ALA A 446 -2.60 -3.79 -19.67
CA ALA A 446 -3.38 -4.91 -19.17
C ALA A 446 -4.34 -4.49 -18.05
N SER A 447 -3.86 -3.75 -17.06
CA SER A 447 -4.67 -3.27 -15.94
C SER A 447 -5.76 -2.31 -16.39
N MET A 448 -5.48 -1.40 -17.33
CA MET A 448 -6.50 -0.49 -17.87
C MET A 448 -7.52 -1.23 -18.73
N THR A 449 -7.08 -2.17 -19.58
CA THR A 449 -7.99 -3.01 -20.39
C THR A 449 -8.92 -3.83 -19.48
N ASN A 450 -8.37 -4.42 -18.41
CA ASN A 450 -9.17 -5.14 -17.42
C ASN A 450 -10.14 -4.17 -16.72
N PHE A 451 -9.67 -3.02 -16.26
CA PHE A 451 -10.52 -2.03 -15.57
C PHE A 451 -11.69 -1.55 -16.43
N VAL A 452 -11.43 -1.17 -17.69
CA VAL A 452 -12.47 -0.77 -18.66
C VAL A 452 -13.45 -1.91 -18.89
N ARG A 453 -12.96 -3.14 -19.10
CA ARG A 453 -13.83 -4.30 -19.28
C ARG A 453 -14.75 -4.54 -18.08
N GLN A 454 -14.29 -4.29 -16.85
CA GLN A 454 -15.14 -4.43 -15.66
C GLN A 454 -16.22 -3.35 -15.61
N ILE A 455 -15.89 -2.12 -16.02
CA ILE A 455 -16.89 -1.04 -16.19
C ILE A 455 -17.92 -1.45 -17.25
N ASP A 456 -17.48 -1.95 -18.41
CA ASP A 456 -18.39 -2.34 -19.49
C ASP A 456 -19.30 -3.52 -19.09
N THR A 457 -18.79 -4.43 -18.24
CA THR A 457 -19.53 -5.63 -17.82
C THR A 457 -20.51 -5.34 -16.68
N PHE A 458 -20.09 -4.55 -15.67
CA PHE A 458 -20.86 -4.36 -14.43
C PHE A 458 -21.50 -2.97 -14.30
N GLY A 459 -21.10 -2.02 -15.15
CA GLY A 459 -21.50 -0.62 -15.09
C GLY A 459 -20.76 0.17 -14.01
N LEU A 460 -20.97 1.49 -14.03
CA LEU A 460 -20.58 2.37 -12.93
C LEU A 460 -21.57 2.22 -11.77
N PHE A 461 -21.13 2.44 -10.53
CA PHE A 461 -21.99 2.37 -9.34
C PHE A 461 -22.66 1.01 -9.09
N THR A 462 -22.07 -0.10 -9.55
CA THR A 462 -22.61 -1.45 -9.32
C THR A 462 -22.90 -1.69 -7.84
N LYS A 463 -24.09 -2.20 -7.51
CA LYS A 463 -24.50 -2.49 -6.12
C LYS A 463 -23.53 -3.48 -5.44
N CYS A 464 -23.14 -4.52 -6.16
CA CYS A 464 -22.31 -5.59 -5.62
C CYS A 464 -21.38 -6.17 -6.69
N TYR A 465 -20.07 -5.98 -6.53
CA TYR A 465 -19.04 -6.61 -7.38
C TYR A 465 -18.62 -7.97 -6.80
N GLN A 466 -18.58 -9.01 -7.64
CA GLN A 466 -18.27 -10.41 -7.24
C GLN A 466 -19.16 -10.94 -6.10
N CYS A 467 -20.46 -10.71 -6.19
CA CYS A 467 -21.46 -11.28 -5.29
C CYS A 467 -22.27 -12.34 -6.05
N PRO A 468 -22.86 -13.33 -5.36
CA PRO A 468 -23.77 -14.28 -6.00
C PRO A 468 -24.88 -13.53 -6.73
N PRO A 469 -25.34 -14.01 -7.90
CA PRO A 469 -26.50 -13.43 -8.55
C PRO A 469 -27.69 -13.47 -7.58
N PRO A 470 -28.53 -12.43 -7.54
CA PRO A 470 -29.73 -12.45 -6.72
C PRO A 470 -30.59 -13.66 -7.12
N PRO A 471 -31.25 -14.35 -6.17
CA PRO A 471 -32.18 -15.41 -6.51
C PRO A 471 -33.23 -14.86 -7.49
N PRO A 472 -33.61 -15.63 -8.52
CA PRO A 472 -34.63 -15.18 -9.45
C PRO A 472 -35.87 -14.80 -8.65
N LEU A 473 -36.39 -13.60 -8.92
CA LEU A 473 -37.64 -13.16 -8.30
C LEU A 473 -38.69 -14.24 -8.56
N PRO A 474 -39.45 -14.69 -7.55
CA PRO A 474 -40.58 -15.56 -7.81
C PRO A 474 -41.50 -14.79 -8.75
N PHE A 475 -41.69 -15.33 -9.96
CA PHE A 475 -42.67 -14.80 -10.90
C PHE A 475 -44.03 -14.76 -10.18
N PRO A 476 -44.66 -13.59 -10.02
CA PRO A 476 -46.01 -13.54 -9.51
C PRO A 476 -46.92 -13.92 -10.68
N GLY A 477 -47.20 -15.21 -10.82
CA GLY A 477 -48.19 -15.68 -11.80
C GLY A 477 -48.05 -17.16 -12.15
N GLY A 478 -49.09 -17.93 -11.81
CA GLY A 478 -49.32 -19.24 -12.41
C GLY A 478 -49.68 -20.34 -11.43
N GLY A 479 -50.74 -20.16 -10.65
CA GLY A 479 -51.54 -21.32 -10.26
C GLY A 479 -52.17 -21.90 -11.53
N LEU A 480 -51.83 -23.15 -11.85
CA LEU A 480 -52.65 -24.19 -12.51
C LEU A 480 -51.74 -25.19 -13.23
N GLY A 481 -51.91 -26.48 -12.90
CA GLY A 481 -51.77 -27.55 -13.90
C GLY A 481 -50.52 -28.39 -13.85
N ASN A 482 -50.59 -29.44 -13.03
CA ASN A 482 -49.90 -30.71 -13.21
C ASN A 482 -50.09 -31.24 -14.64
N ILE A 483 -49.03 -31.34 -15.47
CA ILE A 483 -48.94 -32.34 -16.55
C ILE A 483 -47.46 -32.76 -16.70
N THR A 484 -47.22 -34.04 -16.43
CA THR A 484 -46.01 -34.82 -16.70
C THR A 484 -45.84 -35.09 -18.21
N MET A 485 -44.60 -35.08 -18.72
CA MET A 485 -44.10 -36.09 -19.67
C MET A 485 -42.54 -36.05 -19.78
N PRO A 486 -41.87 -37.17 -20.10
CA PRO A 486 -40.44 -37.41 -19.85
C PRO A 486 -39.56 -37.27 -21.11
N PHE A 487 -38.28 -36.92 -20.99
CA PHE A 487 -37.26 -37.25 -22.00
C PHE A 487 -35.84 -37.32 -21.41
N ASN A 488 -35.17 -38.45 -21.63
CA ASN A 488 -33.74 -38.73 -21.43
C ASN A 488 -32.87 -38.02 -22.49
N GLY A 489 -31.61 -37.70 -22.15
CA GLY A 489 -30.56 -37.44 -23.15
C GLY A 489 -29.36 -36.62 -22.66
N ASP A 490 -28.24 -37.31 -22.46
CA ASP A 490 -26.81 -36.92 -22.48
C ASP A 490 -26.35 -35.44 -22.54
N GLY A 491 -25.40 -35.12 -21.64
CA GLY A 491 -24.11 -34.45 -21.91
C GLY A 491 -24.06 -33.05 -22.53
N LEU A 492 -23.80 -32.02 -21.71
CA LEU A 492 -22.90 -30.85 -21.93
C LEU A 492 -23.09 -29.81 -20.80
N PRO A 493 -22.05 -29.15 -20.26
CA PRO A 493 -22.22 -28.04 -19.33
C PRO A 493 -22.72 -26.78 -20.05
N PRO A 494 -23.55 -25.93 -19.41
CA PRO A 494 -24.15 -24.78 -20.07
C PRO A 494 -23.09 -23.69 -20.31
N THR A 495 -22.92 -23.34 -21.58
CA THR A 495 -22.28 -22.09 -22.02
C THR A 495 -23.04 -20.88 -21.45
N PRO A 496 -22.38 -19.82 -20.97
CA PRO A 496 -23.07 -18.60 -20.57
C PRO A 496 -23.68 -17.94 -21.80
N ALA A 497 -24.99 -17.75 -21.77
CA ALA A 497 -25.75 -17.04 -22.80
C ALA A 497 -25.27 -15.58 -22.95
N PRO A 498 -25.24 -15.03 -24.17
CA PRO A 498 -24.88 -13.64 -24.40
C PRO A 498 -25.97 -12.71 -23.85
N SER A 499 -25.57 -11.65 -23.16
CA SER A 499 -26.47 -10.60 -22.69
C SER A 499 -27.23 -9.96 -23.88
N PRO A 500 -28.54 -9.68 -23.74
CA PRO A 500 -29.30 -9.05 -24.81
C PRO A 500 -28.90 -7.57 -24.94
N ALA A 501 -28.47 -7.21 -26.14
CA ALA A 501 -28.31 -5.83 -26.56
C ALA A 501 -29.68 -5.22 -26.89
N HIS A 502 -30.03 -4.10 -26.23
CA HIS A 502 -31.02 -3.16 -26.76
C HIS A 502 -30.57 -1.74 -26.38
N TYR A 503 -30.11 -0.92 -27.33
CA TYR A 503 -30.89 -0.08 -28.26
C TYR A 503 -31.87 0.86 -27.56
N PHE A 504 -31.56 2.16 -27.54
CA PHE A 504 -32.43 3.35 -27.65
C PHE A 504 -31.49 4.58 -27.48
N PHE A 505 -31.37 5.57 -28.36
CA PHE A 505 -32.37 6.33 -29.11
C PHE A 505 -31.79 6.84 -30.44
N ARG A 506 -32.56 6.76 -31.53
CA ARG A 506 -32.45 7.71 -32.65
C ARG A 506 -33.84 8.10 -33.14
N HIS A 507 -34.03 9.41 -33.21
CA HIS A 507 -35.17 10.18 -33.69
C HIS A 507 -36.06 9.55 -34.77
N HIS A 508 -37.38 9.73 -34.65
CA HIS A 508 -38.22 10.07 -35.79
C HIS A 508 -39.33 11.07 -35.42
N ARG A 509 -39.22 12.26 -36.03
CA ARG A 509 -40.30 13.24 -36.23
C ARG A 509 -41.29 12.64 -37.24
N HIS A 510 -42.59 12.73 -36.98
CA HIS A 510 -43.61 12.71 -38.02
C HIS A 510 -44.55 13.91 -37.85
N HIS A 511 -44.46 14.84 -38.81
CA HIS A 511 -45.52 15.78 -39.14
C HIS A 511 -46.51 15.06 -40.05
N SER A 512 -47.82 15.26 -39.84
CA SER A 512 -48.84 15.08 -40.87
C SER A 512 -49.99 16.05 -40.59
N HIS A 513 -50.20 16.94 -41.55
CA HIS A 513 -51.35 17.83 -41.71
C HIS A 513 -52.58 17.06 -42.21
N HIS A 514 -53.78 17.40 -41.73
CA HIS A 514 -55.05 17.46 -42.47
C HIS A 514 -56.09 18.19 -41.56
N ARG A 515 -56.42 19.46 -41.80
CA ARG A 515 -57.62 19.99 -42.52
C ARG A 515 -58.97 19.39 -42.10
N GLY A 516 -59.87 20.26 -41.61
CA GLY A 516 -61.29 20.22 -41.97
C GLY A 516 -62.29 20.39 -40.82
N LEU A 517 -62.87 21.60 -40.77
CA LEU A 517 -64.10 22.04 -40.08
C LEU A 517 -64.05 22.26 -38.56
#